data_AF-A0A7V2TYF5-F1
#
_entry.id   AF-A0A7V2TYF5-F1
#
_cell.length_a   1.000
_cell.length_b   1.000
_cell.length_c   1.000
_cell.angle_alpha   90.00
_cell.angle_beta   90.00
_cell.angle_gamma   90.00
#
_symmetry.space_group_name_H-M   'P 1'
#
loop_
_entity.id
_entity.type
_entity.pdbx_description
1 polymer ?
#
loop_
_entity_poly.entity_id
_entity_poly.type
_entity_poly.pdbx_seq_one_letter_code
_entity_poly.pdbx_strand_id
1 'polypeptide(L)'
;MARWLKRVAPKGFLSVITMIVFSAIPFSAAGWAQSAGGSLQKEIERLAKEVEPRVIEWRRDIHQNPELGNREFRTSKLVADHLRSLGMEVQTQIAHTGVVGILRGQKETPVVALRADMDALPVTELVDVPFASRVKTTFMGQEVGVMHACGHDAHTAGLMGVAVVLSKLKDKLPGTVKFIFQPAEEGPPPGEQGGAWLMIQEGVLESPKP
;
A
#
# COMPACT_ATOMS: atom_id res chain seq x y z
N MET A 1 -55.77 -32.96 -25.70
CA MET A 1 -55.78 -33.36 -27.13
C MET A 1 -54.34 -33.69 -27.52
N ALA A 2 -53.91 -34.96 -27.43
CA ALA A 2 -53.93 -35.95 -28.52
C ALA A 2 -53.03 -35.52 -29.71
N ARG A 3 -51.85 -36.15 -29.87
CA ARG A 3 -51.53 -37.18 -30.91
C ARG A 3 -51.50 -36.58 -32.33
N TRP A 4 -50.54 -36.77 -33.24
CA TRP A 4 -49.48 -37.77 -33.48
C TRP A 4 -49.06 -37.55 -34.96
N LEU A 5 -47.80 -37.78 -35.37
CA LEU A 5 -47.47 -38.34 -36.70
C LEU A 5 -46.00 -38.81 -36.79
N LYS A 6 -45.86 -40.15 -36.67
CA LYS A 6 -44.96 -41.13 -37.34
C LYS A 6 -43.68 -40.59 -38.02
N ARG A 7 -42.46 -40.98 -37.58
CA ARG A 7 -41.69 -42.22 -37.90
C ARG A 7 -41.56 -42.55 -39.40
N VAL A 8 -40.33 -42.56 -39.93
CA VAL A 8 -39.65 -43.74 -40.55
C VAL A 8 -38.10 -43.51 -40.58
N ALA A 9 -37.31 -44.53 -40.22
CA ALA A 9 -35.87 -44.69 -40.55
C ALA A 9 -35.75 -45.75 -41.68
N PRO A 10 -34.59 -46.31 -42.12
CA PRO A 10 -33.17 -46.03 -41.86
C PRO A 10 -32.33 -46.01 -43.18
N LYS A 11 -30.98 -45.89 -43.10
CA LYS A 11 -29.96 -46.66 -43.87
C LYS A 11 -28.59 -45.94 -43.86
N GLY A 12 -27.51 -46.70 -43.72
CA GLY A 12 -26.18 -46.27 -44.17
C GLY A 12 -25.05 -46.48 -43.17
N PHE A 13 -24.58 -47.71 -43.07
CA PHE A 13 -23.28 -48.06 -42.49
C PHE A 13 -22.22 -47.80 -43.57
N LEU A 14 -21.22 -46.94 -43.34
CA LEU A 14 -19.95 -47.01 -44.07
C LEU A 14 -18.82 -46.45 -43.18
N SER A 15 -17.90 -47.34 -42.86
CA SER A 15 -16.65 -47.07 -42.16
C SER A 15 -15.72 -46.26 -43.07
N VAL A 16 -15.16 -45.14 -42.59
CA VAL A 16 -14.03 -44.47 -43.23
C VAL A 16 -12.96 -44.23 -42.17
N ILE A 17 -11.97 -45.12 -42.20
CA ILE A 17 -10.67 -44.95 -41.57
C ILE A 17 -10.02 -43.73 -42.22
N THR A 18 -9.79 -42.66 -41.46
CA THR A 18 -8.94 -41.54 -41.91
C THR A 18 -7.66 -41.55 -41.10
N MET A 19 -6.55 -41.81 -41.80
CA MET A 19 -5.17 -41.80 -41.32
C MET A 19 -4.85 -40.52 -40.54
N ILE A 20 -4.43 -40.67 -39.29
CA ILE A 20 -3.72 -39.63 -38.55
C ILE A 20 -2.28 -39.59 -39.08
N VAL A 21 -1.96 -38.58 -39.89
CA VAL A 21 -0.58 -38.27 -40.26
C VAL A 21 0.05 -37.52 -39.09
N PHE A 22 0.91 -38.19 -38.32
CA PHE A 22 1.80 -37.53 -37.36
C PHE A 22 2.93 -36.85 -38.13
N SER A 23 2.75 -35.57 -38.47
CA SER A 23 3.88 -34.70 -38.80
C SER A 23 4.60 -34.35 -37.50
N ALA A 24 5.80 -34.90 -37.32
CA ALA A 24 6.71 -34.51 -36.25
C ALA A 24 7.14 -33.05 -36.48
N ILE A 25 6.42 -32.11 -35.86
CA ILE A 25 6.88 -30.73 -35.73
C ILE A 25 8.01 -30.78 -34.70
N PRO A 26 9.25 -30.44 -35.05
CA PRO A 26 10.31 -30.31 -34.06
C PRO A 26 9.90 -29.21 -33.09
N PHE A 27 9.65 -29.61 -31.84
CA PHE A 27 9.42 -28.70 -30.73
C PHE A 27 10.73 -27.93 -30.51
N SER A 28 10.88 -26.81 -31.20
CA SER A 28 11.99 -25.89 -30.99
C SER A 28 11.83 -25.29 -29.60
N ALA A 29 12.54 -25.85 -28.63
CA ALA A 29 12.73 -25.26 -27.31
C ALA A 29 13.66 -24.04 -27.43
N ALA A 30 13.21 -23.01 -28.14
CA ALA A 30 13.93 -21.77 -28.31
C ALA A 30 12.96 -20.61 -28.13
N GLY A 31 13.11 -19.89 -27.02
CA GLY A 31 12.51 -18.57 -26.82
C GLY A 31 11.25 -18.55 -25.98
N TRP A 32 11.29 -19.06 -24.75
CA TRP A 32 10.47 -18.42 -23.71
C TRP A 32 11.05 -17.03 -23.51
N ALA A 33 10.44 -16.05 -24.17
CA ALA A 33 10.74 -14.64 -23.98
C ALA A 33 10.75 -14.36 -22.47
N GLN A 34 11.88 -13.85 -21.97
CA GLN A 34 11.97 -13.30 -20.62
C GLN A 34 10.92 -12.18 -20.55
N SER A 35 9.78 -12.44 -19.91
CA SER A 35 8.69 -11.46 -19.86
C SER A 35 9.18 -10.19 -19.14
N ALA A 36 8.76 -9.02 -19.62
CA ALA A 36 9.11 -7.73 -19.01
C ALA A 36 8.73 -7.64 -17.51
N GLY A 37 7.75 -8.45 -17.07
CA GLY A 37 7.42 -8.61 -15.65
C GLY A 37 8.55 -9.18 -14.82
N GLY A 38 9.37 -10.09 -15.38
CA GLY A 38 10.49 -10.70 -14.68
C GLY A 38 11.68 -9.76 -14.47
N SER A 39 11.88 -8.76 -15.34
CA SER A 39 12.94 -7.77 -15.15
C SER A 39 12.53 -6.65 -14.20
N LEU A 40 11.28 -6.16 -14.31
CA LEU A 40 10.74 -5.16 -13.39
C LEU A 40 10.61 -5.69 -11.96
N GLN A 41 10.14 -6.93 -11.79
CA GLN A 41 10.03 -7.58 -10.49
C GLN A 41 11.40 -7.65 -9.78
N LYS A 42 12.44 -8.08 -10.50
CA LYS A 42 13.82 -8.12 -9.97
C LYS A 42 14.35 -6.73 -9.60
N GLU A 43 14.00 -5.71 -10.37
CA GLU A 43 14.39 -4.33 -10.07
C GLU A 43 13.69 -3.82 -8.80
N ILE A 44 12.39 -4.08 -8.65
CA ILE A 44 11.63 -3.76 -7.43
C ILE A 44 12.25 -4.48 -6.22
N GLU A 45 12.53 -5.78 -6.33
CA GLU A 45 13.16 -6.55 -5.26
C GLU A 45 14.53 -6.01 -4.86
N ARG A 46 15.35 -5.61 -5.84
CA ARG A 46 16.64 -4.96 -5.58
C ARG A 46 16.44 -3.63 -4.83
N LEU A 47 15.56 -2.77 -5.32
CA LEU A 47 15.30 -1.47 -4.69
C LEU A 47 14.70 -1.60 -3.28
N ALA A 48 13.84 -2.60 -3.06
CA ALA A 48 13.27 -2.92 -1.76
C ALA A 48 14.36 -3.32 -0.77
N LYS A 49 15.27 -4.22 -1.17
CA LYS A 49 16.44 -4.60 -0.34
C LYS A 49 17.36 -3.42 -0.05
N GLU A 50 17.54 -2.51 -1.00
CA GLU A 50 18.36 -1.30 -0.81
C GLU A 50 17.75 -0.33 0.22
N VAL A 51 16.42 -0.20 0.26
CA VAL A 51 15.75 0.73 1.19
C VAL A 51 15.46 0.11 2.56
N GLU A 52 15.40 -1.22 2.66
CA GLU A 52 15.07 -1.96 3.89
C GLU A 52 15.84 -1.49 5.14
N PRO A 53 17.16 -1.25 5.12
CA PRO A 53 17.87 -0.74 6.30
C PRO A 53 17.31 0.61 6.80
N ARG A 54 16.91 1.50 5.89
CA ARG A 54 16.28 2.78 6.24
C ARG A 54 14.86 2.59 6.77
N VAL A 55 14.11 1.64 6.22
CA VAL A 55 12.78 1.29 6.74
C VAL A 55 12.86 0.82 8.19
N ILE A 56 13.85 -0.02 8.51
CA ILE A 56 14.09 -0.47 9.88
C ILE A 56 14.49 0.70 10.79
N GLU A 57 15.36 1.60 10.30
CA GLU A 57 15.77 2.81 11.03
C GLU A 57 14.57 3.71 11.33
N TRP A 58 13.77 4.09 10.33
CA TRP A 58 12.56 4.90 10.51
C TRP A 58 11.56 4.23 11.45
N ARG A 59 11.32 2.93 11.27
CA ARG A 59 10.40 2.18 12.13
C ARG A 59 10.84 2.27 13.60
N ARG A 60 12.13 2.06 13.89
CA ARG A 60 12.67 2.14 15.26
C ARG A 60 12.63 3.56 15.82
N ASP A 61 12.93 4.55 14.99
CA ASP A 61 12.85 5.96 15.37
C ASP A 61 11.41 6.37 15.73
N ILE A 62 10.43 6.01 14.90
CA ILE A 62 9.02 6.28 15.15
C ILE A 62 8.55 5.51 16.39
N HIS A 63 8.93 4.24 16.54
CA HIS A 63 8.61 3.42 17.71
C HIS A 63 9.08 4.04 19.02
N GLN A 64 10.30 4.60 19.03
CA GLN A 64 10.91 5.20 20.21
C GLN A 64 10.33 6.58 20.55
N ASN A 65 9.72 7.25 19.56
CA ASN A 65 9.13 8.59 19.70
C ASN A 65 7.63 8.59 19.35
N PRO A 66 6.80 7.77 20.03
CA PRO A 66 5.41 7.61 19.68
C PRO A 66 4.59 8.82 20.12
N GLU A 67 3.54 9.11 19.34
CA GLU A 67 2.63 10.24 19.56
C GLU A 67 1.18 9.77 19.48
N LEU A 68 0.31 10.29 20.36
CA LEU A 68 -1.11 9.94 20.35
C LEU A 68 -1.86 10.53 19.15
N GLY A 69 -3.07 10.02 18.90
CA GLY A 69 -4.01 10.55 17.93
C GLY A 69 -4.13 12.09 17.97
N ASN A 70 -4.10 12.73 16.81
CA ASN A 70 -4.12 14.19 16.61
C ASN A 70 -2.93 14.95 17.24
N ARG A 71 -1.88 14.26 17.70
CA ARG A 71 -0.68 14.83 18.31
C ARG A 71 0.62 14.33 17.65
N GLU A 72 0.51 13.65 16.51
CA GLU A 72 1.57 13.04 15.70
C GLU A 72 2.43 14.07 14.95
N PHE A 73 2.76 15.19 15.57
CA PHE A 73 3.41 16.33 14.92
C PHE A 73 4.82 15.99 14.41
N ARG A 74 5.60 15.27 15.21
CA ARG A 74 6.96 14.83 14.84
C ARG A 74 6.88 13.83 13.70
N THR A 75 6.01 12.84 13.81
CA THR A 75 5.83 11.78 12.82
C THR A 75 5.32 12.36 11.49
N SER A 76 4.31 13.23 11.56
CA SER A 76 3.78 13.99 10.41
C SER A 76 4.87 14.80 9.72
N LYS A 77 5.68 15.54 10.49
CA LYS A 77 6.80 16.31 9.94
C LYS A 77 7.84 15.42 9.25
N LEU A 78 8.23 14.32 9.89
CA LEU A 78 9.19 13.35 9.36
C LEU A 78 8.70 12.78 8.02
N VAL A 79 7.44 12.35 7.95
CA VAL A 79 6.81 11.85 6.73
C VAL A 79 6.76 12.93 5.65
N ALA A 80 6.29 14.13 5.98
CA ALA A 80 6.15 15.21 5.01
C ALA A 80 7.50 15.63 4.41
N ASP A 81 8.54 15.75 5.23
CA ASP A 81 9.88 16.09 4.77
C ASP A 81 10.50 14.98 3.91
N HIS A 82 10.27 13.72 4.28
CA HIS A 82 10.68 12.56 3.48
C HIS A 82 10.03 12.59 2.09
N LEU A 83 8.70 12.74 2.00
CA LEU A 83 8.00 12.78 0.71
C LEU A 83 8.44 13.98 -0.15
N ARG A 84 8.67 15.15 0.45
CA ARG A 84 9.23 16.32 -0.25
C ARG A 84 10.63 16.04 -0.79
N SER A 85 11.47 15.34 -0.02
CA SER A 85 12.82 14.97 -0.47
C SER A 85 12.83 14.06 -1.70
N LEU A 86 11.73 13.33 -1.93
CA LEU A 86 11.51 12.51 -3.12
C LEU A 86 10.91 13.30 -4.31
N GLY A 87 10.72 14.61 -4.17
CA GLY A 87 10.17 15.48 -5.21
C GLY A 87 8.67 15.38 -5.40
N MET A 88 7.93 14.93 -4.38
CA MET A 88 6.46 14.82 -4.42
C MET A 88 5.78 16.15 -4.07
N GLU A 89 4.57 16.35 -4.59
CA GLU A 89 3.64 17.37 -4.07
C GLU A 89 3.12 16.87 -2.71
N VAL A 90 3.28 17.67 -1.65
CA VAL A 90 2.94 17.25 -0.28
C VAL A 90 1.98 18.23 0.37
N GLN A 91 0.86 17.69 0.85
CA GLN A 91 -0.12 18.39 1.68
C GLN A 91 0.00 17.89 3.13
N THR A 92 -0.11 18.79 4.08
CA THR A 92 -0.02 18.52 5.53
C THR A 92 -1.18 19.19 6.24
N GLN A 93 -1.36 18.87 7.52
CA GLN A 93 -2.44 19.44 8.35
C GLN A 93 -3.84 19.02 7.86
N ILE A 94 -3.93 17.85 7.23
CA ILE A 94 -5.21 17.22 6.90
C ILE A 94 -5.64 16.42 8.13
N ALA A 95 -6.85 16.63 8.65
CA ALA A 95 -7.30 16.03 9.90
C ALA A 95 -6.26 16.21 11.02
N HIS A 96 -5.84 17.45 11.28
CA HIS A 96 -4.81 17.87 12.23
C HIS A 96 -3.36 17.56 11.81
N THR A 97 -3.00 16.29 11.65
CA THR A 97 -1.60 15.83 11.49
C THR A 97 -1.40 14.91 10.28
N GLY A 98 -2.45 14.62 9.52
CA GLY A 98 -2.39 13.81 8.32
C GLY A 98 -1.54 14.44 7.22
N VAL A 99 -0.91 13.56 6.43
CA VAL A 99 0.00 13.92 5.34
C VAL A 99 -0.42 13.19 4.07
N VAL A 100 -0.47 13.92 2.96
CA VAL A 100 -0.71 13.34 1.63
C VAL A 100 0.45 13.70 0.72
N GLY A 101 1.00 12.69 0.03
CA GLY A 101 2.00 12.87 -1.04
C GLY A 101 1.46 12.39 -2.37
N ILE A 102 1.68 13.16 -3.44
CA ILE A 102 1.30 12.79 -4.81
C ILE A 102 2.55 12.53 -5.64
N LEU A 103 2.65 11.30 -6.17
CA LEU A 103 3.65 10.90 -7.15
C LEU A 103 2.97 10.70 -8.51
N ARG A 104 3.15 11.67 -9.41
CA ARG A 104 2.63 11.58 -10.79
C ARG A 104 3.53 10.70 -11.65
N GLY A 105 2.95 9.67 -12.27
CA GLY A 105 3.63 8.84 -13.26
C GLY A 105 3.55 9.46 -14.66
N GLN A 106 3.50 8.59 -15.68
CA GLN A 106 3.43 8.97 -17.10
C GLN A 106 2.07 9.56 -17.51
N LYS A 107 1.01 9.30 -16.75
CA LYS A 107 -0.34 9.81 -16.99
C LYS A 107 -0.99 10.21 -15.66
N GLU A 108 -2.01 11.05 -15.76
CA GLU A 108 -2.81 11.44 -14.59
C GLU A 108 -3.63 10.27 -14.04
N THR A 109 -4.12 9.37 -14.91
CA THR A 109 -4.94 8.21 -14.55
C THR A 109 -4.33 6.89 -15.07
N PRO A 110 -4.55 5.75 -14.39
CA PRO A 110 -5.33 5.58 -13.16
C PRO A 110 -4.65 6.18 -11.93
N VAL A 111 -5.40 6.34 -10.85
CA VAL A 111 -4.89 6.81 -9.56
C VAL A 111 -5.02 5.66 -8.58
N VAL A 112 -3.98 5.39 -7.79
CA VAL A 112 -4.03 4.40 -6.71
C VAL A 112 -3.66 5.07 -5.41
N ALA A 113 -4.51 4.95 -4.39
CA ALA A 113 -4.20 5.40 -3.04
C ALA A 113 -3.58 4.27 -2.22
N LEU A 114 -2.48 4.56 -1.53
CA LEU A 114 -1.84 3.70 -0.56
C LEU A 114 -1.88 4.40 0.80
N ARG A 115 -2.37 3.71 1.83
CA ARG A 115 -2.63 4.30 3.14
C ARG A 115 -1.85 3.60 4.25
N ALA A 116 -1.32 4.38 5.20
CA ALA A 116 -0.77 3.94 6.47
C ALA A 116 -1.27 4.84 7.61
N ASP A 117 -1.57 4.29 8.76
CA ASP A 117 -1.82 5.00 10.01
C ASP A 117 -0.51 5.36 10.73
N MET A 118 -0.56 6.41 11.56
CA MET A 118 0.61 7.00 12.22
C MET A 118 0.53 7.08 13.74
N ASP A 119 -0.65 6.93 14.35
CA ASP A 119 -0.83 7.18 15.78
C ASP A 119 -0.38 6.01 16.66
N ALA A 120 -0.03 6.35 17.91
CA ALA A 120 0.30 5.41 18.96
C ALA A 120 -0.81 5.34 20.03
N LEU A 121 -0.64 4.43 20.99
CA LEU A 121 -1.60 4.19 22.07
C LEU A 121 -1.08 4.66 23.43
N PRO A 122 -1.97 5.05 24.37
CA PRO A 122 -1.63 5.42 25.74
C PRO A 122 -1.36 4.16 26.58
N VAL A 123 -0.32 3.41 26.22
CA VAL A 123 0.11 2.17 26.86
C VAL A 123 1.59 2.26 27.21
N THR A 124 1.96 1.88 28.43
CA THR A 124 3.36 1.79 28.84
C THR A 124 4.02 0.58 28.18
N GLU A 125 5.08 0.82 27.42
CA GLU A 125 5.86 -0.26 26.81
C GLU A 125 6.65 -1.05 27.87
N LEU A 126 6.50 -2.37 27.85
CA LEU A 126 7.18 -3.30 28.75
C LEU A 126 8.23 -4.16 28.04
N VAL A 127 8.38 -3.99 26.73
CA VAL A 127 9.30 -4.79 25.92
C VAL A 127 10.74 -4.29 26.15
N ASP A 128 11.67 -5.22 26.34
CA ASP A 128 13.09 -4.91 26.49
C ASP A 128 13.80 -4.91 25.13
N VAL A 129 13.62 -3.80 24.40
CA VAL A 129 14.34 -3.53 23.14
C VAL A 129 15.07 -2.19 23.21
N PRO A 130 16.20 -2.02 22.49
CA PRO A 130 17.00 -0.78 22.56
C PRO A 130 16.28 0.50 22.12
N PHE A 131 15.18 0.36 21.39
CA PHE A 131 14.36 1.44 20.84
C PHE A 131 12.98 1.51 21.51
N ALA A 132 12.80 0.87 22.67
CA ALA A 132 11.55 0.95 23.42
C ALA A 132 11.24 2.41 23.77
N SER A 133 9.97 2.78 23.64
CA SER A 133 9.48 4.08 24.07
C SER A 133 9.73 4.29 25.55
N ARG A 134 10.08 5.54 25.88
CA ARG A 134 10.14 6.08 27.25
C ARG A 134 9.24 7.31 27.40
N VAL A 135 8.44 7.60 26.38
CA VAL A 135 7.53 8.75 26.35
C VAL A 135 6.40 8.50 27.36
N LYS A 136 6.06 9.54 28.11
CA LYS A 136 4.94 9.59 29.03
C LYS A 136 4.02 10.76 28.66
N THR A 137 2.74 10.61 28.97
CA THR A 137 1.73 11.64 28.77
C THR A 137 0.64 11.54 29.83
N THR A 138 -0.31 12.48 29.81
CA THR A 138 -1.54 12.39 30.59
C THR A 138 -2.69 11.97 29.68
N PHE A 139 -3.34 10.85 30.00
CA PHE A 139 -4.53 10.38 29.30
C PHE A 139 -5.65 10.14 30.31
N MET A 140 -6.82 10.72 30.06
CA MET A 140 -7.98 10.66 30.97
C MET A 140 -7.64 10.99 32.44
N GLY A 141 -6.74 11.97 32.65
CA GLY A 141 -6.33 12.42 33.98
C GLY A 141 -5.32 11.52 34.71
N GLN A 142 -4.76 10.51 34.03
CA GLN A 142 -3.74 9.61 34.58
C GLN A 142 -2.41 9.76 33.81
N GLU A 143 -1.27 9.68 34.50
CA GLU A 143 0.03 9.56 33.84
C GLU A 143 0.17 8.13 33.28
N VAL A 144 0.50 8.03 31.98
CA VAL A 144 0.68 6.76 31.28
C VAL A 144 1.82 6.85 30.27
N GLY A 145 2.43 5.72 29.92
CA GLY A 145 3.37 5.66 28.79
C GLY A 145 2.66 5.79 27.45
N VAL A 146 3.44 5.99 26.39
CA VAL A 146 2.95 5.98 25.01
C VAL A 146 3.74 4.94 24.22
N MET A 147 3.07 4.12 23.42
CA MET A 147 3.70 3.02 22.68
C MET A 147 2.99 2.78 21.34
N HIS A 148 3.76 2.50 20.28
CA HIS A 148 3.23 1.88 19.07
C HIS A 148 2.94 0.39 19.30
N ALA A 149 1.84 0.10 20.00
CA ALA A 149 1.42 -1.27 20.31
C ALA A 149 0.64 -1.97 19.17
N CYS A 150 0.18 -1.22 18.17
CA CYS A 150 -0.57 -1.73 17.01
C CYS A 150 0.26 -1.84 15.71
N GLY A 151 1.53 -1.36 15.74
CA GLY A 151 2.44 -1.46 14.58
C GLY A 151 2.37 -0.30 13.58
N HIS A 152 1.73 0.82 13.92
CA HIS A 152 1.61 1.99 13.03
C HIS A 152 2.98 2.62 12.68
N ASP A 153 3.99 2.44 13.54
CA ASP A 153 5.40 2.72 13.24
C ASP A 153 5.91 1.91 12.03
N ALA A 154 5.54 0.63 11.95
CA ALA A 154 5.91 -0.24 10.84
C ALA A 154 5.10 0.06 9.58
N HIS A 155 3.80 0.37 9.69
CA HIS A 155 2.98 0.78 8.55
C HIS A 155 3.51 2.07 7.91
N THR A 156 3.78 3.07 8.74
CA THR A 156 4.33 4.37 8.31
C THR A 156 5.70 4.20 7.66
N ALA A 157 6.64 3.55 8.33
CA ALA A 157 7.98 3.33 7.78
C ALA A 157 7.96 2.48 6.49
N GLY A 158 7.10 1.47 6.45
CA GLY A 158 6.89 0.63 5.26
C GLY A 158 6.40 1.45 4.07
N LEU A 159 5.38 2.28 4.27
CA LEU A 159 4.84 3.12 3.20
C LEU A 159 5.84 4.21 2.76
N MET A 160 6.64 4.75 3.68
CA MET A 160 7.78 5.61 3.33
C MET A 160 8.80 4.89 2.44
N GLY A 161 9.08 3.61 2.71
CA GLY A 161 9.93 2.76 1.87
C GLY A 161 9.34 2.53 0.48
N VAL A 162 8.03 2.24 0.40
CA VAL A 162 7.31 2.13 -0.88
C VAL A 162 7.41 3.43 -1.68
N ALA A 163 7.27 4.59 -1.03
CA ALA A 163 7.43 5.89 -1.67
C ALA A 163 8.83 6.06 -2.30
N VAL A 164 9.90 5.60 -1.64
CA VAL A 164 11.26 5.60 -2.22
C VAL A 164 11.32 4.73 -3.47
N VAL A 165 10.86 3.48 -3.38
CA VAL A 165 10.93 2.54 -4.51
C VAL A 165 10.15 3.07 -5.71
N LEU A 166 8.91 3.52 -5.49
CA LEU A 166 8.05 4.04 -6.56
C LEU A 166 8.58 5.35 -7.14
N SER A 167 9.21 6.23 -6.33
CA SER A 167 9.84 7.46 -6.85
C SER A 167 10.97 7.17 -7.84
N LYS A 168 11.78 6.13 -7.58
CA LYS A 168 12.86 5.68 -8.50
C LYS A 168 12.31 5.02 -9.77
N LEU A 169 11.07 4.54 -9.73
CA LEU A 169 10.38 3.90 -10.84
C LEU A 169 9.33 4.81 -11.50
N LYS A 170 9.34 6.11 -11.19
CA LYS A 170 8.35 7.09 -11.66
C LYS A 170 8.12 7.02 -13.17
N ASP A 171 9.18 6.85 -13.95
CA ASP A 171 9.09 6.79 -15.42
C ASP A 171 8.38 5.54 -15.95
N LYS A 172 8.25 4.51 -15.11
CA LYS A 172 7.56 3.25 -15.41
C LYS A 172 6.14 3.21 -14.86
N LEU A 173 5.72 4.22 -14.08
CA LEU A 173 4.38 4.27 -13.51
C LEU A 173 3.35 4.70 -14.57
N PRO A 174 2.33 3.87 -14.86
CA PRO A 174 1.33 4.20 -15.87
C PRO A 174 0.38 5.31 -15.45
N GLY A 175 0.33 5.65 -14.15
CA GLY A 175 -0.62 6.58 -13.54
C GLY A 175 -0.05 7.23 -12.28
N THR A 176 -0.94 7.81 -11.47
CA THR A 176 -0.57 8.54 -10.25
C THR A 176 -0.71 7.66 -9.00
N VAL A 177 0.22 7.83 -8.04
CA VAL A 177 0.12 7.20 -6.72
C VAL A 177 -0.11 8.29 -5.67
N LYS A 178 -1.15 8.11 -4.86
CA LYS A 178 -1.52 8.99 -3.74
C LYS A 178 -1.16 8.30 -2.43
N PHE A 179 -0.15 8.79 -1.74
CA PHE A 179 0.25 8.29 -0.43
C PHE A 179 -0.54 9.03 0.64
N ILE A 180 -1.23 8.30 1.51
CA ILE A 180 -2.06 8.84 2.59
C ILE A 180 -1.52 8.34 3.91
N PHE A 181 -0.99 9.25 4.72
CA PHE A 181 -0.57 8.97 6.08
C PHE A 181 -1.62 9.54 7.02
N GLN A 182 -2.40 8.65 7.61
CA GLN A 182 -3.58 8.96 8.40
C GLN A 182 -3.23 9.09 9.89
N PRO A 183 -3.70 10.15 10.57
CA PRO A 183 -3.60 10.27 12.01
C PRO A 183 -4.80 9.61 12.72
N ALA A 184 -4.71 9.44 14.04
CA ALA A 184 -5.81 9.08 14.93
C ALA A 184 -6.71 7.93 14.42
N GLU A 185 -6.13 6.82 13.99
CA GLU A 185 -6.88 5.59 13.68
C GLU A 185 -7.49 4.99 14.94
N GLU A 186 -6.74 4.95 16.04
CA GLU A 186 -7.15 4.41 17.33
C GLU A 186 -8.14 5.35 18.06
N GLY A 187 -8.25 6.58 17.55
CA GLY A 187 -9.21 7.59 17.98
C GLY A 187 -8.56 8.90 18.42
N PRO A 188 -9.27 10.03 18.26
CA PRO A 188 -8.80 11.33 18.69
C PRO A 188 -9.02 11.53 20.21
N PRO A 189 -8.41 12.57 20.81
CA PRO A 189 -8.73 12.99 22.17
C PRO A 189 -10.23 13.27 22.36
N PRO A 190 -10.78 13.12 23.59
CA PRO A 190 -12.18 13.39 23.86
C PRO A 190 -12.60 14.81 23.41
N GLY A 191 -13.65 14.88 22.59
CA GLY A 191 -14.18 16.15 22.06
C GLY A 191 -13.57 16.60 20.72
N GLU A 192 -12.59 15.88 20.20
CA GLU A 192 -12.01 16.13 18.87
C GLU A 192 -12.56 15.14 17.83
N GLN A 193 -12.54 15.55 16.56
CA GLN A 193 -12.70 14.66 15.41
C GLN A 193 -11.30 14.24 14.93
N GLY A 194 -11.20 13.15 14.18
CA GLY A 194 -9.91 12.66 13.69
C GLY A 194 -10.08 11.47 12.76
N GLY A 195 -8.96 10.83 12.42
CA GLY A 195 -8.99 9.59 11.66
C GLY A 195 -9.41 9.76 10.20
N ALA A 196 -9.69 8.62 9.58
CA ALA A 196 -10.11 8.53 8.18
C ALA A 196 -11.34 9.39 7.88
N TRP A 197 -12.30 9.45 8.81
CA TRP A 197 -13.54 10.18 8.61
C TRP A 197 -13.29 11.68 8.39
N LEU A 198 -12.46 12.31 9.22
CA LEU A 198 -12.15 13.74 9.07
C LEU A 198 -11.31 13.98 7.80
N MET A 199 -10.37 13.09 7.48
CA MET A 199 -9.62 13.19 6.22
C MET A 199 -10.54 13.12 5.00
N ILE A 200 -11.55 12.24 5.00
CA ILE A 200 -12.53 12.14 3.92
C ILE A 200 -13.37 13.42 3.81
N GLN A 201 -13.81 13.97 4.94
CA GLN A 201 -14.54 15.25 4.95
C GLN A 201 -13.71 16.41 4.38
N GLU A 202 -12.40 16.41 4.64
CA GLU A 202 -11.46 17.39 4.11
C GLU A 202 -10.98 17.07 2.67
N GLY A 203 -11.56 16.05 2.03
CA GLY A 203 -11.35 15.78 0.62
C GLY A 203 -10.11 14.94 0.30
N VAL A 204 -9.61 14.11 1.23
CA VAL A 204 -8.44 13.25 1.00
C VAL A 204 -8.61 12.27 -0.18
N LEU A 205 -9.85 11.95 -0.58
CA LEU A 205 -10.14 11.10 -1.74
C LEU A 205 -10.39 11.88 -3.03
N GLU A 206 -10.25 13.21 -3.00
CA GLU A 206 -10.43 14.08 -4.15
C GLU A 206 -9.07 14.60 -4.65
N SER A 207 -9.02 15.03 -5.92
CA SER A 207 -7.88 15.77 -6.52
C SER A 207 -6.46 15.23 -6.19
N PRO A 208 -6.02 14.10 -6.78
CA PRO A 208 -6.76 13.24 -7.70
C PRO A 208 -7.58 12.16 -6.96
N LYS A 209 -8.61 11.66 -7.63
CA LYS A 209 -9.53 10.64 -7.11
C LYS A 209 -9.05 9.22 -7.45
N PRO A 210 -8.79 8.36 -6.44
CA PRO A 210 -8.48 6.94 -6.62
C PRO A 210 -9.66 6.13 -7.17
#